data_AF-A0A6M6E7Q1-F1
#
_entry.id   AF-A0A6M6E7Q1-F1
#
_cell.length_a   1.000
_cell.length_b   1.000
_cell.length_c   1.000
_cell.angle_alpha   90.00
_cell.angle_beta   90.00
_cell.angle_gamma   90.00
#
_symmetry.space_group_name_H-M   'P 1'
#
loop_
_entity.id
_entity.type
_entity.pdbx_description
1 polymer ?
#
loop_
_entity_poly.entity_id
_entity_poly.type
_entity_poly.pdbx_seq_one_letter_code
_entity_poly.pdbx_strand_id
1 'polypeptide(L)'
;MNAKKSSKEKRLHRFKLVLNDNFVYSRAISSLCLLKIKLEGKIKMKKIRGKRRYFRELWRTVQNTDLDVRDSSWYDYKHFHLDFYGLGNYSAKMRKVHIKAHMSLCDSFLKQLSTYENPYQCWVVIDMNDAGADAVYIHTENPNSTPFPNEFEGVNWDCELPEILTNILNENRYYIGHFKSEFGEAYIFQPKSKHFPKAEFLLSDI
;
A
#
# COMPACT_ATOMS: atom_id res chain seq x y z
N MET A 1 -19.04 -31.54 22.41
CA MET A 1 -17.82 -31.00 23.06
C MET A 1 -16.96 -30.34 21.98
N ASN A 2 -17.05 -29.02 21.81
CA ASN A 2 -16.22 -28.30 20.84
C ASN A 2 -15.06 -27.62 21.57
N ALA A 3 -13.84 -28.04 21.24
CA ALA A 3 -12.61 -27.54 21.83
C ALA A 3 -12.49 -26.03 21.61
N LYS A 4 -12.28 -25.29 22.72
CA LYS A 4 -11.92 -23.87 22.69
C LYS A 4 -10.58 -23.73 21.96
N LYS A 5 -10.60 -23.32 20.69
CA LYS A 5 -9.39 -22.88 19.97
C LYS A 5 -8.68 -21.81 20.79
N SER A 6 -7.38 -21.97 20.99
CA SER A 6 -6.60 -21.10 21.87
C SER A 6 -6.55 -19.67 21.32
N SER A 7 -6.38 -18.70 22.22
CA SER A 7 -6.25 -17.26 21.89
C SER A 7 -5.20 -16.99 20.78
N LYS A 8 -4.14 -17.80 20.70
CA LYS A 8 -3.11 -17.74 19.66
C LYS A 8 -3.62 -18.15 18.27
N GLU A 9 -4.46 -19.18 18.17
CA GLU A 9 -5.00 -19.64 16.87
C GLU A 9 -6.05 -18.67 16.29
N LYS A 10 -6.81 -17.99 17.15
CA LYS A 10 -7.74 -16.94 16.72
C LYS A 10 -6.99 -15.70 16.21
N ARG A 11 -5.85 -15.33 16.82
CA ARG A 11 -4.96 -14.27 16.34
C ARG A 11 -4.31 -14.61 14.99
N LEU A 12 -3.87 -15.86 14.81
CA LEU A 12 -3.23 -16.31 13.57
C LEU A 12 -4.20 -16.36 12.38
N HIS A 13 -5.48 -16.67 12.64
CA HIS A 13 -6.54 -16.61 11.62
C HIS A 13 -6.99 -15.17 11.32
N ARG A 14 -6.86 -14.24 12.28
CA ARG A 14 -7.12 -12.80 12.08
C ARG A 14 -6.01 -12.09 11.30
N PHE A 15 -4.75 -12.45 11.53
CA PHE A 15 -3.61 -11.89 10.79
C PHE A 15 -3.68 -12.21 9.29
N LYS A 16 -4.25 -13.36 8.95
CA LYS A 16 -4.56 -13.74 7.58
C LYS A 16 -5.64 -12.85 6.96
N LEU A 17 -6.68 -12.47 7.69
CA LEU A 17 -7.79 -11.68 7.10
C LEU A 17 -7.45 -10.19 6.90
N VAL A 18 -6.46 -9.65 7.62
CA VAL A 18 -5.97 -8.28 7.40
C VAL A 18 -5.04 -8.19 6.17
N LEU A 19 -4.53 -9.32 5.66
CA LEU A 19 -3.46 -9.38 4.63
C LEU A 19 -3.60 -10.51 3.57
N ASN A 20 -4.76 -11.16 3.43
CA ASN A 20 -4.98 -12.21 2.43
C ASN A 20 -5.64 -11.61 1.19
N ASP A 21 -5.20 -11.85 -0.05
CA ASP A 21 -4.43 -13.00 -0.56
C ASP A 21 -3.18 -12.57 -1.35
N ASN A 22 -2.00 -13.01 -0.88
CA ASN A 22 -0.82 -13.47 -1.67
C ASN A 22 0.53 -13.43 -0.92
N PHE A 23 0.57 -13.42 0.42
CA PHE A 23 1.85 -13.61 1.14
C PHE A 23 2.37 -15.06 1.15
N VAL A 24 1.71 -16.00 0.45
CA VAL A 24 2.17 -17.40 0.33
C VAL A 24 3.33 -17.54 -0.67
N TYR A 25 3.56 -16.56 -1.55
CA TYR A 25 4.77 -16.54 -2.40
C TYR A 25 6.02 -15.98 -1.69
N SER A 26 5.88 -15.43 -0.47
CA SER A 26 6.99 -14.83 0.30
C SER A 26 7.75 -15.85 1.17
N ARG A 27 7.18 -17.02 1.48
CA ARG A 27 7.87 -18.02 2.34
C ARG A 27 9.14 -18.60 1.71
N ALA A 28 9.23 -18.64 0.37
CA ALA A 28 10.46 -19.04 -0.31
C ALA A 28 11.53 -17.92 -0.30
N ILE A 29 11.13 -16.65 -0.16
CA ILE A 29 12.05 -15.50 -0.18
C ILE A 29 12.51 -15.15 1.24
N SER A 30 11.70 -15.40 2.28
CA SER A 30 12.09 -15.18 3.69
C SER A 30 13.28 -16.04 4.13
N SER A 31 13.35 -17.32 3.73
CA SER A 31 14.53 -18.16 3.99
C SER A 31 15.77 -17.74 3.19
N LEU A 32 15.60 -17.15 2.00
CA LEU A 32 16.69 -16.55 1.23
C LEU A 32 17.11 -15.18 1.78
N CYS A 33 16.21 -14.47 2.47
CA CYS A 33 16.46 -13.18 3.10
C CYS A 33 17.23 -13.36 4.42
N LEU A 34 16.88 -14.37 5.23
CA LEU A 34 17.62 -14.75 6.44
C LEU A 34 19.03 -15.27 6.13
N LEU A 35 19.23 -15.91 4.96
CA LEU A 35 20.57 -16.36 4.54
C LEU A 35 21.49 -15.19 4.12
N LYS A 36 20.93 -14.01 3.78
CA LYS A 36 21.70 -12.81 3.42
C LYS A 36 22.16 -11.98 4.61
N ILE A 37 21.48 -12.07 5.76
CA ILE A 37 21.81 -11.28 6.96
C ILE A 37 23.12 -11.76 7.62
N LYS A 38 23.59 -12.99 7.30
CA LYS A 38 24.85 -13.54 7.84
C LYS A 38 26.12 -13.16 7.06
N LEU A 39 26.03 -12.31 6.04
CA LEU A 39 27.18 -11.84 5.25
C LEU A 39 27.50 -10.37 5.56
N GLU A 40 27.82 -10.09 6.82
CA GLU A 40 28.49 -8.86 7.22
C GLU A 40 29.94 -8.89 6.71
N GLY A 41 30.12 -8.45 5.48
CA GLY A 41 31.41 -8.25 4.84
C GLY A 41 31.21 -7.38 3.63
N LYS A 42 31.32 -6.04 3.81
CA LYS A 42 31.35 -4.98 2.79
C LYS A 42 31.00 -5.46 1.37
N ILE A 43 29.73 -5.79 1.11
CA ILE A 43 29.27 -6.03 -0.25
C ILE A 43 29.31 -4.67 -0.94
N LYS A 44 30.35 -4.46 -1.75
CA LYS A 44 30.49 -3.28 -2.60
C LYS A 44 29.31 -3.31 -3.57
N MET A 45 28.24 -2.60 -3.23
CA MET A 45 26.98 -2.67 -3.96
C MET A 45 27.23 -2.31 -5.43
N LYS A 46 26.87 -3.23 -6.33
CA LYS A 46 27.00 -2.99 -7.77
C LYS A 46 26.15 -1.77 -8.12
N LYS A 47 26.76 -0.79 -8.80
CA LYS A 47 26.02 0.35 -9.36
C LYS A 47 24.91 -0.18 -10.25
N ILE A 48 23.65 0.08 -9.90
CA ILE A 48 22.50 -0.22 -10.75
C ILE A 48 22.70 0.54 -12.06
N ARG A 49 22.82 -0.20 -13.16
CA ARG A 49 22.88 0.37 -14.51
C ARG A 49 21.46 0.73 -14.95
N GLY A 50 21.31 1.79 -15.74
CA GLY A 50 20.01 2.14 -16.31
C GLY A 50 19.00 2.81 -15.35
N LYS A 51 19.43 3.37 -14.21
CA LYS A 51 18.54 4.04 -13.23
C LYS A 51 17.59 5.08 -13.88
N ARG A 52 18.10 5.89 -14.81
CA ARG A 52 17.29 6.91 -15.51
C ARG A 52 16.16 6.27 -16.33
N ARG A 53 16.46 5.17 -17.04
CA ARG A 53 15.45 4.42 -17.80
C ARG A 53 14.43 3.80 -16.84
N TYR A 54 14.90 3.17 -15.77
CA TYR A 54 14.04 2.57 -14.75
C TYR A 54 13.04 3.59 -14.18
N PHE A 55 13.51 4.73 -13.68
CA PHE A 55 12.61 5.73 -13.09
C PHE A 55 11.66 6.36 -14.12
N ARG A 56 12.07 6.47 -15.39
CA ARG A 56 11.15 6.88 -16.45
C ARG A 56 10.03 5.85 -16.66
N GLU A 57 10.35 4.56 -16.67
CA GLU A 57 9.33 3.51 -16.78
C GLU A 57 8.44 3.42 -15.53
N LEU A 58 8.99 3.65 -14.34
CA LEU A 58 8.21 3.76 -13.10
C LEU A 58 7.12 4.83 -13.25
N TRP A 59 7.50 6.04 -13.65
CA TRP A 59 6.54 7.14 -13.83
C TRP A 59 5.58 6.91 -15.00
N ARG A 60 6.04 6.24 -16.07
CA ARG A 60 5.16 5.80 -17.16
C ARG A 60 4.12 4.79 -16.67
N THR A 61 4.52 3.90 -15.76
CA THR A 61 3.60 2.94 -15.12
C THR A 61 2.57 3.68 -14.27
N VAL A 62 2.99 4.62 -13.43
CA VAL A 62 2.07 5.46 -12.63
C VAL A 62 1.04 6.17 -13.50
N GLN A 63 1.44 6.69 -14.67
CA GLN A 63 0.55 7.43 -15.57
C GLN A 63 -0.40 6.55 -16.37
N ASN A 64 -0.02 5.32 -16.68
CA ASN A 64 -0.76 4.42 -17.57
C ASN A 64 -1.44 3.25 -16.84
N THR A 65 -1.47 3.27 -15.51
CA THR A 65 -2.20 2.26 -14.73
C THR A 65 -3.63 2.73 -14.55
N ASP A 66 -4.55 2.01 -15.18
CA ASP A 66 -5.97 2.31 -15.15
C ASP A 66 -6.76 1.27 -14.35
N LEU A 67 -7.83 1.75 -13.73
CA LEU A 67 -8.82 0.99 -13.01
C LEU A 67 -10.02 0.70 -13.91
N ASP A 68 -10.74 -0.35 -13.56
CA ASP A 68 -12.02 -0.65 -14.19
C ASP A 68 -13.14 0.02 -13.40
N VAL A 69 -13.57 1.20 -13.84
CA VAL A 69 -14.49 2.07 -13.07
C VAL A 69 -15.96 1.91 -13.49
N ARG A 70 -16.34 0.75 -14.03
CA ARG A 70 -17.74 0.47 -14.39
C ARG A 70 -18.57 0.17 -13.14
N ASP A 71 -19.88 0.38 -13.21
CA ASP A 71 -20.80 0.20 -12.07
C ASP A 71 -20.80 -1.22 -11.50
N SER A 72 -20.52 -2.22 -12.36
CA SER A 72 -20.43 -3.64 -11.98
C SER A 72 -19.06 -4.06 -11.45
N SER A 73 -18.06 -3.18 -11.50
CA SER A 73 -16.71 -3.46 -11.02
C SER A 73 -16.68 -3.41 -9.50
N TRP A 74 -15.87 -4.28 -8.90
CA TRP A 74 -15.63 -4.35 -7.46
C TRP A 74 -14.15 -4.66 -7.18
N TYR A 75 -13.70 -4.34 -5.98
CA TYR A 75 -12.30 -4.42 -5.57
C TYR A 75 -12.18 -5.13 -4.23
N ASP A 76 -11.61 -6.33 -4.23
CA ASP A 76 -11.28 -7.06 -3.02
C ASP A 76 -9.79 -6.92 -2.72
N TYR A 77 -9.43 -5.93 -1.89
CA TYR A 77 -8.04 -5.55 -1.58
C TYR A 77 -7.11 -5.50 -2.80
N LYS A 78 -7.61 -5.01 -3.94
CA LYS A 78 -6.81 -4.88 -5.17
C LYS A 78 -5.64 -3.97 -4.89
N HIS A 79 -4.43 -4.43 -5.18
CA HIS A 79 -3.23 -3.70 -4.82
C HIS A 79 -2.16 -3.72 -5.90
N PHE A 80 -1.33 -2.68 -5.88
CA PHE A 80 -0.31 -2.42 -6.89
C PHE A 80 1.02 -2.09 -6.22
N HIS A 81 2.01 -2.95 -6.44
CA HIS A 81 3.41 -2.74 -6.06
C HIS A 81 4.16 -2.08 -7.21
N LEU A 82 4.77 -0.91 -6.98
CA LEU A 82 5.59 -0.23 -7.99
C LEU A 82 7.08 -0.58 -7.92
N ASP A 83 7.52 -1.16 -6.80
CA ASP A 83 8.92 -1.51 -6.56
C ASP A 83 9.08 -2.98 -6.16
N PHE A 84 8.42 -3.91 -6.86
CA PHE A 84 8.36 -5.34 -6.50
C PHE A 84 9.73 -6.01 -6.21
N TYR A 85 10.82 -5.47 -6.77
CA TYR A 85 12.18 -5.98 -6.54
C TYR A 85 12.93 -5.30 -5.38
N GLY A 86 12.29 -4.39 -4.65
CA GLY A 86 12.86 -3.69 -3.50
C GLY A 86 14.03 -2.78 -3.85
N LEU A 87 14.02 -2.12 -5.02
CA LEU A 87 15.09 -1.20 -5.42
C LEU A 87 15.18 0.03 -4.49
N GLY A 88 14.10 0.36 -3.79
CA GLY A 88 14.04 1.37 -2.74
C GLY A 88 14.93 1.06 -1.56
N ASN A 89 15.21 -0.23 -1.28
CA ASN A 89 16.06 -0.66 -0.17
C ASN A 89 17.53 -0.27 -0.36
N TYR A 90 17.95 0.08 -1.58
CA TYR A 90 19.36 0.38 -1.88
C TYR A 90 19.82 1.75 -1.37
N SER A 91 18.91 2.72 -1.22
CA SER A 91 19.25 4.04 -0.65
C SER A 91 18.00 4.83 -0.29
N ALA A 92 18.13 5.70 0.71
CA ALA A 92 17.07 6.64 1.08
C ALA A 92 16.57 7.43 -0.13
N LYS A 93 17.47 7.92 -1.01
CA LYS A 93 17.07 8.65 -2.23
C LYS A 93 16.16 7.83 -3.14
N MET A 94 16.43 6.54 -3.34
CA MET A 94 15.57 5.67 -4.15
C MET A 94 14.25 5.39 -3.45
N ARG A 95 14.30 5.09 -2.14
CA ARG A 95 13.12 4.92 -1.28
C ARG A 95 12.16 6.10 -1.42
N LYS A 96 12.66 7.34 -1.31
CA LYS A 96 11.83 8.55 -1.45
C LYS A 96 11.14 8.65 -2.81
N VAL A 97 11.80 8.22 -3.90
CA VAL A 97 11.20 8.25 -5.25
C VAL A 97 10.09 7.21 -5.38
N HIS A 98 10.27 6.00 -4.87
CA HIS A 98 9.21 4.98 -4.89
C HIS A 98 8.01 5.37 -4.03
N ILE A 99 8.24 5.92 -2.84
CA ILE A 99 7.15 6.43 -1.99
C ILE A 99 6.35 7.49 -2.76
N LYS A 100 7.02 8.47 -3.38
CA LYS A 100 6.34 9.47 -4.22
C LYS A 100 5.53 8.84 -5.36
N ALA A 101 6.07 7.81 -6.01
CA ALA A 101 5.38 7.13 -7.10
C ALA A 101 4.09 6.44 -6.61
N HIS A 102 4.12 5.77 -5.44
CA HIS A 102 2.91 5.16 -4.86
C HIS A 102 1.86 6.22 -4.48
N MET A 103 2.29 7.34 -3.89
CA MET A 103 1.36 8.44 -3.57
C MET A 103 0.72 9.03 -4.83
N SER A 104 1.50 9.22 -5.91
CA SER A 104 0.97 9.69 -7.18
C SER A 104 0.05 8.68 -7.86
N LEU A 105 0.31 7.37 -7.72
CA LEU A 105 -0.60 6.35 -8.20
C LEU A 105 -1.93 6.37 -7.43
N CYS A 106 -1.87 6.54 -6.11
CA CYS A 106 -3.06 6.73 -5.28
C CYS A 106 -3.87 7.96 -5.73
N ASP A 107 -3.22 9.09 -5.98
CA ASP A 107 -3.87 10.30 -6.52
C ASP A 107 -4.52 10.04 -7.90
N SER A 108 -3.86 9.27 -8.79
CA SER A 108 -4.41 8.86 -10.08
C SER A 108 -5.67 8.00 -9.92
N PHE A 109 -5.62 7.02 -9.01
CA PHE A 109 -6.77 6.16 -8.71
C PHE A 109 -7.93 6.94 -8.11
N LEU A 110 -7.69 7.86 -7.18
CA LEU A 110 -8.75 8.74 -6.66
C LEU A 110 -9.38 9.59 -7.77
N LYS A 111 -8.59 10.05 -8.74
CA LYS A 111 -9.12 10.79 -9.90
C LYS A 111 -9.99 9.91 -10.79
N GLN A 112 -9.58 8.67 -11.05
CA GLN A 112 -10.35 7.72 -11.85
C GLN A 112 -11.64 7.29 -11.13
N LEU A 113 -11.57 7.06 -9.82
CA LEU A 113 -12.71 6.71 -8.96
C LEU A 113 -13.62 7.92 -8.65
N SER A 114 -13.33 9.11 -9.18
CA SER A 114 -14.16 10.30 -8.94
C SER A 114 -15.56 10.17 -9.54
N THR A 115 -15.71 9.37 -10.59
CA THR A 115 -16.98 9.05 -11.26
C THR A 115 -17.55 7.70 -10.85
N TYR A 116 -16.91 7.00 -9.89
CA TYR A 116 -17.36 5.69 -9.44
C TYR A 116 -18.48 5.86 -8.40
N GLU A 117 -19.65 5.29 -8.65
CA GLU A 117 -20.85 5.54 -7.85
C GLU A 117 -20.84 4.81 -6.50
N ASN A 118 -20.18 3.66 -6.42
CA ASN A 118 -20.18 2.84 -5.21
C ASN A 118 -19.14 3.35 -4.19
N PRO A 119 -19.40 3.17 -2.88
CA PRO A 119 -18.42 3.45 -1.84
C PRO A 119 -17.11 2.67 -2.07
N TYR A 120 -15.99 3.35 -1.86
CA TYR A 120 -14.66 2.77 -1.98
C TYR A 120 -13.72 3.29 -0.90
N GLN A 121 -12.67 2.52 -0.65
CA GLN A 121 -11.48 2.95 0.07
C GLN A 121 -10.28 2.82 -0.85
N CYS A 122 -9.39 3.81 -0.79
CA CYS A 122 -8.08 3.75 -1.41
C CYS A 122 -7.05 4.22 -0.38
N TRP A 123 -5.92 3.54 -0.27
CA TRP A 123 -4.85 3.92 0.67
C TRP A 123 -3.51 3.42 0.18
N VAL A 124 -2.44 3.97 0.77
CA VAL A 124 -1.07 3.51 0.52
C VAL A 124 -0.53 2.83 1.78
N VAL A 125 0.13 1.70 1.61
CA VAL A 125 0.91 1.04 2.66
C VAL A 125 2.39 1.20 2.31
N ILE A 126 3.16 1.74 3.25
CA ILE A 126 4.61 1.85 3.18
C ILE A 126 5.22 0.92 4.23
N ASP A 127 5.85 -0.16 3.78
CA ASP A 127 6.49 -1.13 4.67
C ASP A 127 7.88 -0.63 5.10
N MET A 128 8.17 -0.62 6.39
CA MET A 128 9.42 -0.05 6.90
C MET A 128 10.64 -0.97 6.71
N ASN A 129 10.43 -2.25 6.40
CA ASN A 129 11.48 -3.26 6.26
C ASN A 129 11.82 -3.57 4.80
N ASP A 130 10.82 -3.55 3.90
CA ASP A 130 11.00 -3.91 2.51
C ASP A 130 10.21 -3.00 1.56
N ALA A 131 10.93 -2.22 0.76
CA ALA A 131 10.33 -1.37 -0.25
C ALA A 131 9.50 -2.12 -1.32
N GLY A 132 9.76 -3.42 -1.53
CA GLY A 132 8.95 -4.23 -2.43
C GLY A 132 7.57 -4.60 -1.89
N ALA A 133 7.36 -4.45 -0.58
CA ALA A 133 6.06 -4.67 0.04
C ALA A 133 5.18 -3.40 0.05
N ASP A 134 5.70 -2.24 -0.36
CA ASP A 134 4.87 -1.04 -0.56
C ASP A 134 3.80 -1.28 -1.61
N ALA A 135 2.59 -0.81 -1.35
CA ALA A 135 1.50 -0.90 -2.31
C ALA A 135 0.46 0.20 -2.16
N VAL A 136 -0.24 0.46 -3.26
CA VAL A 136 -1.51 1.20 -3.26
C VAL A 136 -2.64 0.19 -3.28
N TYR A 137 -3.59 0.31 -2.36
CA TYR A 137 -4.74 -0.56 -2.21
C TYR A 137 -6.03 0.14 -2.63
N ILE A 138 -6.98 -0.66 -3.11
CA ILE A 138 -8.37 -0.28 -3.38
C ILE A 138 -9.26 -1.38 -2.84
N HIS A 139 -10.33 -0.98 -2.15
CA HIS A 139 -11.31 -1.91 -1.63
C HIS A 139 -12.71 -1.32 -1.76
N THR A 140 -13.68 -2.17 -2.10
CA THR A 140 -15.11 -1.88 -2.15
C THR A 140 -15.87 -3.03 -1.50
N GLU A 141 -17.17 -2.82 -1.28
CA GLU A 141 -18.08 -3.95 -1.13
C GLU A 141 -17.93 -4.89 -2.36
N ASN A 142 -17.95 -6.18 -2.11
CA ASN A 142 -17.62 -7.19 -3.10
C ASN A 142 -18.25 -8.55 -2.72
N PRO A 143 -18.41 -9.48 -3.68
CA PRO A 143 -19.10 -10.75 -3.44
C PRO A 143 -18.28 -11.76 -2.60
N ASN A 144 -17.00 -11.49 -2.31
CA ASN A 144 -16.13 -12.44 -1.61
C ASN A 144 -16.35 -12.46 -0.09
N SER A 145 -17.39 -11.77 0.41
CA SER A 145 -17.70 -11.67 1.84
C SER A 145 -16.55 -11.09 2.68
N THR A 146 -15.63 -10.35 2.06
CA THR A 146 -14.62 -9.60 2.80
C THR A 146 -15.26 -8.34 3.39
N PRO A 147 -15.02 -8.05 4.69
CA PRO A 147 -15.66 -6.90 5.34
C PRO A 147 -15.29 -5.58 4.69
N PHE A 148 -16.31 -4.80 4.31
CA PHE A 148 -16.17 -3.43 3.84
C PHE A 148 -16.98 -2.49 4.75
N PRO A 149 -16.42 -1.34 5.18
CA PRO A 149 -15.04 -0.90 4.94
C PRO A 149 -14.00 -1.72 5.72
N ASN A 150 -12.75 -1.71 5.25
CA ASN A 150 -11.60 -2.13 6.05
C ASN A 150 -11.52 -1.26 7.31
N GLU A 151 -11.55 -1.91 8.46
CA GLU A 151 -11.49 -1.26 9.78
C GLU A 151 -10.07 -0.90 10.22
N PHE A 152 -9.05 -1.34 9.47
CA PHE A 152 -7.64 -1.11 9.81
C PHE A 152 -7.28 -1.62 11.22
N GLU A 153 -7.72 -2.85 11.55
CA GLU A 153 -7.53 -3.44 12.88
C GLU A 153 -6.04 -3.44 13.30
N GLY A 154 -5.76 -2.87 14.48
CA GLY A 154 -4.41 -2.80 15.04
C GLY A 154 -3.57 -1.62 14.57
N VAL A 155 -4.14 -0.71 13.77
CA VAL A 155 -3.47 0.53 13.35
C VAL A 155 -3.64 1.60 14.42
N ASN A 156 -2.51 2.21 14.82
CA ASN A 156 -2.50 3.39 15.68
C ASN A 156 -2.51 4.66 14.81
N TRP A 157 -3.58 5.45 14.90
CA TRP A 157 -3.74 6.71 14.16
C TRP A 157 -3.14 7.94 14.86
N ASP A 158 -2.73 7.80 16.12
CA ASP A 158 -1.99 8.81 16.87
C ASP A 158 -0.51 8.39 16.91
N CYS A 159 0.18 8.61 15.78
CA CYS A 159 1.54 8.16 15.57
C CYS A 159 2.44 9.26 15.01
N GLU A 160 3.72 9.20 15.34
CA GLU A 160 4.75 10.06 14.74
C GLU A 160 5.25 9.48 13.42
N LEU A 161 5.51 10.36 12.43
CA LEU A 161 6.11 9.93 11.18
C LEU A 161 7.64 9.82 11.30
N PRO A 162 8.25 8.75 10.78
CA PRO A 162 9.69 8.66 10.69
C PRO A 162 10.23 9.66 9.66
N GLU A 163 11.45 10.15 9.89
CA GLU A 163 12.10 11.23 9.11
C GLU A 163 12.07 10.99 7.58
N ILE A 164 12.13 9.73 7.17
CA ILE A 164 12.09 9.36 5.75
C ILE A 164 10.77 9.75 5.08
N LEU A 165 9.67 9.83 5.83
CA LEU A 165 8.31 10.15 5.35
C LEU A 165 7.95 11.62 5.54
N THR A 166 8.39 12.25 6.64
CA THR A 166 8.02 13.64 7.03
C THR A 166 8.29 14.68 5.94
N ASN A 167 9.38 14.52 5.18
CA ASN A 167 9.78 15.50 4.16
C ASN A 167 9.35 15.14 2.72
N ILE A 168 8.51 14.11 2.57
CA ILE A 168 8.04 13.67 1.25
C ILE A 168 6.58 14.07 1.03
N LEU A 169 5.80 14.13 2.10
CA LEU A 169 4.35 14.07 2.04
C LEU A 169 3.73 15.38 2.49
N ASN A 170 2.63 15.76 1.86
CA ASN A 170 1.73 16.73 2.44
C ASN A 170 0.82 15.98 3.42
N GLU A 171 1.27 15.84 4.66
CA GLU A 171 0.61 15.06 5.73
C GLU A 171 -0.85 15.49 5.94
N ASN A 172 -1.16 16.76 5.68
CA ASN A 172 -2.51 17.29 5.82
C ASN A 172 -3.52 16.61 4.89
N ARG A 173 -3.08 15.96 3.80
CA ARG A 173 -3.95 15.23 2.87
C ARG A 173 -4.36 13.84 3.35
N TYR A 174 -3.71 13.29 4.38
CA TYR A 174 -3.89 11.90 4.80
C TYR A 174 -4.24 11.78 6.28
N TYR A 175 -5.09 10.81 6.62
CA TYR A 175 -5.02 10.14 7.91
C TYR A 175 -3.84 9.18 7.84
N ILE A 176 -2.98 9.26 8.86
CA ILE A 176 -1.73 8.51 8.89
C ILE A 176 -1.81 7.55 10.06
N GLY A 177 -1.68 6.28 9.75
CA GLY A 177 -1.74 5.21 10.73
C GLY A 177 -0.42 4.46 10.75
N HIS A 178 0.00 4.04 11.94
CA HIS A 178 1.16 3.20 12.15
C HIS A 178 0.68 1.81 12.59
N PHE A 179 1.05 0.80 11.82
CA PHE A 179 0.85 -0.60 12.16
C PHE A 179 2.18 -1.22 12.60
N LYS A 180 2.16 -1.92 13.74
CA LYS A 180 3.32 -2.64 14.25
C LYS A 180 2.94 -4.02 14.75
N SER A 181 3.72 -5.01 14.34
CA SER A 181 3.58 -6.39 14.78
C SER A 181 4.95 -7.03 15.02
N GLU A 182 4.98 -8.28 15.49
CA GLU A 182 6.22 -9.05 15.60
C GLU A 182 6.88 -9.35 14.23
N PHE A 183 6.13 -9.21 13.14
CA PHE A 183 6.59 -9.52 11.78
C PHE A 183 7.04 -8.30 10.99
N GLY A 184 6.76 -7.09 11.47
CA GLY A 184 7.13 -5.86 10.76
C GLY A 184 6.36 -4.64 11.20
N GLU A 185 6.70 -3.54 10.54
CA GLU A 185 6.19 -2.20 10.79
C GLU A 185 5.81 -1.55 9.45
N ALA A 186 4.67 -0.88 9.41
CA ALA A 186 4.20 -0.21 8.20
C ALA A 186 3.41 1.07 8.55
N TYR A 187 3.45 2.03 7.63
CA TYR A 187 2.65 3.24 7.69
C TYR A 187 1.55 3.21 6.63
N ILE A 188 0.34 3.54 7.05
CA ILE A 188 -0.85 3.59 6.22
C ILE A 188 -1.21 5.05 5.98
N PHE A 189 -1.35 5.40 4.71
CA PHE A 189 -1.76 6.73 4.28
C PHE A 189 -3.13 6.63 3.63
N GLN A 190 -4.16 6.97 4.40
CA GLN A 190 -5.54 7.02 3.93
C GLN A 190 -5.89 8.46 3.55
N PRO A 191 -6.24 8.77 2.30
CA PRO A 191 -6.64 10.11 1.89
C PRO A 191 -7.81 10.64 2.73
N LYS A 192 -7.71 11.88 3.23
CA LYS A 192 -8.79 12.56 3.95
C LYS A 192 -9.95 12.96 3.04
N SER A 193 -9.69 13.11 1.74
CA SER A 193 -10.70 13.47 0.76
C SER A 193 -11.70 12.32 0.61
N LYS A 194 -12.89 12.54 1.15
CA LYS A 194 -14.11 11.84 0.73
C LYS A 194 -14.45 12.33 -0.69
N HIS A 195 -14.11 11.60 -1.74
CA HIS A 195 -14.84 11.77 -3.00
C HIS A 195 -16.22 11.11 -2.79
N PHE A 196 -17.14 11.85 -2.16
CA PHE A 196 -18.56 11.61 -2.34
C PHE A 196 -18.95 12.31 -3.64
N PRO A 197 -19.64 11.66 -4.58
CA PRO A 197 -20.20 12.38 -5.71
C PRO A 197 -21.24 13.35 -5.13
N LYS A 198 -21.00 14.65 -5.26
CA LYS A 198 -22.14 15.56 -5.33
C LYS A 198 -22.45 15.73 -6.80
N ALA A 199 -23.50 15.03 -7.23
CA ALA A 199 -24.38 15.54 -8.25
C ALA A 199 -24.81 16.95 -7.82
N GLU A 200 -24.15 17.97 -8.38
CA GLU A 200 -24.56 19.37 -8.51
C GLU A 200 -23.32 20.19 -8.90
N PHE A 201 -22.97 20.15 -10.18
CA PHE A 201 -22.59 21.38 -10.86
C PHE A 201 -23.64 21.60 -11.95
N LEU A 202 -24.79 22.10 -11.50
CA LEU A 202 -25.66 22.84 -12.39
C LEU A 202 -24.88 24.04 -12.92
N LEU A 203 -25.04 24.26 -14.22
CA LEU A 203 -24.72 25.48 -14.93
C LEU A 203 -25.30 26.69 -14.20
N SER A 204 -24.44 27.44 -13.52
CA SER A 204 -24.57 28.87 -13.23
C SER A 204 -23.16 29.27 -12.76
N ASP A 205 -22.31 29.84 -13.60
CA ASP A 205 -22.49 31.19 -14.11
C ASP A 205 -21.92 31.36 -15.53
N ILE A 206 -22.83 31.63 -16.48
CA ILE A 206 -22.65 32.64 -17.53
C ILE A 206 -23.48 33.84 -17.09
#